data_AF-A0A8C2WCQ1-F1
#
_entry.id   AF-A0A8C2WCQ1-F1
#
_cell.length_a   1.000
_cell.length_b   1.000
_cell.length_c   1.000
_cell.angle_alpha   90.00
_cell.angle_beta   90.00
_cell.angle_gamma   90.00
#
_symmetry.space_group_name_H-M   'P 1'
#
loop_
_entity.id
_entity.type
_entity.pdbx_description
1 polymer ?
#
loop_
_entity_poly.entity_id
_entity_poly.type
_entity_poly.pdbx_seq_one_letter_code
_entity_poly.pdbx_strand_id
1 'polypeptide(L)'
;MVGRIEAVVRSLQGSLKMTSTELHKQGLLLFAEILTRQPEEIRLFTSSAMCGDAARALQEAVSSPVLEVAAEAVKATSAFLRKDHQSAPPVQYTALRALLEAMLSRCTELSQTPLNMRALGHPYSKESEKAILRMGKFLLSTLEGFRNACRLAVEFQGEPLAQENPFTAPSAEKEDTLEAFSEFLLSACDSLCIPMVMRYLEQATHPGLMEIFLSILHSLFVIVPHMKEKFSKKLAASSFIRLTLELKARFCSGPSHSALNQACSSFLYYMCLNLLSAPEKTGLPSSEELSAVSELLQQGLPQISSRGPESLAFLSDCQYVEGAARQRQYCILLLFYLAYIHEDRFVLESELFVAVQRFLLSLQDQGERPPPMVFRASIYLLAICQDKDSALDEVGTRMPGALLLPYLITSMY
;
A
#
# COMPACT_ATOMS: atom_id res chain seq x y z
N MET A 1 -6.34 12.78 -37.01
CA MET A 1 -5.36 12.60 -35.92
C MET A 1 -4.64 11.25 -35.98
N VAL A 2 -5.28 10.18 -36.46
CA VAL A 2 -4.75 8.79 -36.51
C VAL A 2 -3.36 8.65 -37.14
N GLY A 3 -3.07 9.30 -38.27
CA GLY A 3 -1.72 9.25 -38.89
C GLY A 3 -0.63 10.10 -38.18
N ARG A 4 -1.00 10.93 -37.21
CA ARG A 4 -0.05 11.84 -36.53
C ARG A 4 0.69 11.15 -35.39
N ILE A 5 0.02 10.29 -34.61
CA ILE A 5 0.69 9.64 -33.47
C ILE A 5 1.69 8.56 -33.91
N GLU A 6 1.38 7.83 -34.98
CA GLU A 6 2.29 6.82 -35.53
C GLU A 6 3.60 7.45 -36.01
N ALA A 7 3.52 8.59 -36.69
CA ALA A 7 4.68 9.36 -37.09
C ALA A 7 5.47 9.89 -35.88
N VAL A 8 4.79 10.29 -34.80
CA VAL A 8 5.43 10.69 -33.53
C VAL A 8 6.18 9.52 -32.90
N VAL A 9 5.58 8.33 -32.81
CA VAL A 9 6.25 7.13 -32.26
C VAL A 9 7.45 6.74 -33.10
N ARG A 10 7.33 6.72 -34.43
CA ARG A 10 8.47 6.44 -35.34
C ARG A 10 9.57 7.49 -35.21
N SER A 11 9.20 8.77 -35.11
CA SER A 11 10.15 9.86 -34.92
C SER A 11 10.88 9.74 -33.58
N LEU A 12 10.19 9.36 -32.51
CA LEU A 12 10.79 9.09 -31.21
C LEU A 12 11.76 7.90 -31.27
N GLN A 13 11.37 6.79 -31.90
CA GLN A 13 12.27 5.65 -32.12
C GLN A 13 13.51 6.03 -32.95
N GLY A 14 13.32 6.87 -33.98
CA GLY A 14 14.40 7.40 -34.79
C GLY A 14 15.32 8.33 -34.00
N SER A 15 14.75 9.15 -33.10
CA SER A 15 15.52 10.08 -32.29
C SER A 15 16.34 9.35 -31.22
N LEU A 16 15.80 8.32 -30.58
CA LEU A 16 16.51 7.51 -29.57
C LEU A 16 17.76 6.80 -30.09
N LYS A 17 17.84 6.57 -31.41
CA LYS A 17 19.03 6.03 -32.09
C LYS A 17 20.12 7.06 -32.35
N MET A 18 19.82 8.34 -32.15
CA MET A 18 20.80 9.42 -32.29
C MET A 18 21.63 9.55 -31.02
N THR A 19 22.71 10.32 -31.08
CA THR A 19 23.58 10.56 -29.92
C THR A 19 23.11 11.74 -29.07
N SER A 20 22.11 12.49 -29.52
CA SER A 20 21.67 13.74 -28.88
C SER A 20 20.71 13.49 -27.72
N THR A 21 21.22 13.54 -26.50
CA THR A 21 20.45 13.34 -25.27
C THR A 21 19.38 14.41 -25.05
N GLU A 22 19.63 15.64 -25.51
CA GLU A 22 18.63 16.71 -25.47
C GLU A 22 17.46 16.41 -26.41
N LEU A 23 17.75 15.88 -27.61
CA LEU A 23 16.69 15.47 -28.54
C LEU A 23 15.85 14.34 -27.96
N HIS A 24 16.47 13.37 -27.27
CA HIS A 24 15.75 12.29 -26.58
C HIS A 24 14.81 12.88 -25.52
N LYS A 25 15.33 13.75 -24.66
CA LYS A 25 14.56 14.39 -23.58
C LYS A 25 13.37 15.19 -24.12
N GLN A 26 13.59 16.05 -25.12
CA GLN A 26 12.52 16.86 -25.71
C GLN A 26 11.48 15.99 -26.43
N GLY A 27 11.92 14.93 -27.13
CA GLY A 27 11.02 13.98 -27.76
C GLY A 27 10.10 13.28 -26.76
N LEU A 28 10.65 12.84 -25.63
CA LEU A 28 9.89 12.19 -24.55
C LEU A 28 8.96 13.16 -23.82
N LEU A 29 9.41 14.39 -23.56
CA LEU A 29 8.57 15.44 -22.98
C LEU A 29 7.35 15.73 -23.86
N LEU A 30 7.57 15.92 -25.17
CA LEU A 30 6.48 16.14 -26.12
C LEU A 30 5.52 14.93 -26.15
N PHE A 31 6.07 13.71 -26.16
CA PHE A 31 5.26 12.50 -26.18
C PHE A 31 4.42 12.35 -24.89
N ALA A 32 5.00 12.61 -23.72
CA ALA A 32 4.29 12.65 -22.45
C ALA A 32 3.16 13.69 -22.44
N GLU A 33 3.40 14.87 -22.99
CA GLU A 33 2.41 15.94 -23.06
C GLU A 33 1.23 15.56 -23.96
N ILE A 34 1.51 14.97 -25.14
CA ILE A 34 0.48 14.44 -26.04
C ILE A 34 -0.36 13.38 -25.33
N LEU A 35 0.29 12.42 -24.68
CA LEU A 35 -0.39 11.35 -23.96
C LEU A 35 -1.24 11.88 -22.80
N THR A 36 -0.77 12.91 -22.09
CA THR A 36 -1.47 13.45 -20.91
C THR A 36 -2.66 14.32 -21.30
N ARG A 37 -2.50 15.17 -22.33
CA ARG A 37 -3.55 16.11 -22.75
C ARG A 37 -4.64 15.49 -23.61
N GLN A 38 -4.42 14.27 -24.09
CA GLN A 38 -5.41 13.61 -24.91
C GLN A 38 -6.71 13.38 -24.13
N PRO A 39 -7.88 13.82 -24.65
CA PRO A 39 -9.19 13.52 -24.09
C PRO A 39 -9.49 12.00 -24.10
N GLU A 40 -10.25 11.54 -23.11
CA GLU A 40 -10.55 10.12 -22.91
C GLU A 40 -11.33 9.51 -24.09
N GLU A 41 -12.12 10.32 -24.80
CA GLU A 41 -12.97 9.87 -25.91
C GLU A 41 -12.18 9.60 -27.20
N ILE A 42 -10.93 10.09 -27.30
CA ILE A 42 -10.14 10.01 -28.53
C ILE A 42 -9.01 9.00 -28.37
N ARG A 43 -9.23 7.82 -28.93
CA ARG A 43 -8.22 6.77 -29.05
C ARG A 43 -7.05 7.25 -29.91
N LEU A 44 -5.88 7.41 -29.30
CA LEU A 44 -4.64 7.70 -30.04
C LEU A 44 -4.19 6.46 -30.81
N PHE A 45 -4.13 5.33 -30.12
CA PHE A 45 -3.65 4.09 -30.69
C PHE A 45 -4.83 3.29 -31.26
N THR A 46 -4.80 3.05 -32.57
CA THR A 46 -5.88 2.36 -33.29
C THR A 46 -5.62 0.87 -33.52
N SER A 47 -4.43 0.37 -33.15
CA SER A 47 -4.07 -1.04 -33.26
C SER A 47 -3.13 -1.45 -32.12
N SER A 48 -3.18 -2.74 -31.74
CA SER A 48 -2.28 -3.32 -30.75
C SER A 48 -0.81 -3.22 -31.16
N ALA A 49 -0.50 -3.34 -32.45
CA ALA A 49 0.85 -3.18 -32.98
C ALA A 49 1.43 -1.78 -32.69
N MET A 50 0.64 -0.73 -32.88
CA MET A 50 1.06 0.64 -32.56
C MET A 50 1.29 0.83 -31.06
N CYS A 51 0.44 0.26 -30.20
CA CYS A 51 0.67 0.25 -28.75
C CYS A 51 1.98 -0.46 -28.41
N GLY A 52 2.23 -1.61 -29.02
CA GLY A 52 3.46 -2.38 -28.82
C GLY A 52 4.72 -1.60 -29.24
N ASP A 53 4.67 -0.90 -30.38
CA ASP A 53 5.79 -0.07 -30.85
C ASP A 53 6.06 1.12 -29.93
N ALA A 54 5.01 1.75 -29.38
CA ALA A 54 5.12 2.81 -28.40
C ALA A 54 5.69 2.30 -27.06
N ALA A 55 5.20 1.15 -26.58
CA ALA A 55 5.72 0.50 -25.37
C ALA A 55 7.21 0.15 -25.51
N ARG A 56 7.62 -0.40 -26.66
CA ARG A 56 9.03 -0.72 -26.95
C ARG A 56 9.92 0.53 -26.98
N ALA A 57 9.44 1.61 -27.62
CA ALA A 57 10.18 2.88 -27.64
C ALA A 57 10.36 3.47 -26.24
N LEU A 58 9.32 3.40 -25.40
CA LEU A 58 9.38 3.82 -24.00
C LEU A 58 10.34 2.94 -23.19
N GLN A 59 10.32 1.62 -23.41
CA GLN A 59 11.21 0.67 -22.73
C GLN A 59 12.68 0.97 -23.02
N GLU A 60 13.02 1.22 -24.29
CA GLU A 60 14.36 1.63 -24.72
C GLU A 60 14.77 2.95 -24.05
N ALA A 61 13.86 3.93 -24.01
CA ALA A 61 14.11 5.23 -23.40
C ALA A 61 14.28 5.18 -21.87
N VAL A 62 13.49 4.35 -21.17
CA VAL A 62 13.61 4.11 -19.72
C VAL A 62 14.95 3.46 -19.38
N SER A 63 15.44 2.58 -20.25
CA SER A 63 16.73 1.90 -20.11
C SER A 63 17.94 2.79 -20.45
N SER A 64 17.72 4.07 -20.78
CA SER A 64 18.78 5.01 -21.09
C SER A 64 19.75 5.19 -19.91
N PRO A 65 21.07 5.21 -20.16
CA PRO A 65 22.05 5.50 -19.12
C PRO A 65 21.94 6.95 -18.61
N VAL A 66 21.31 7.84 -19.37
CA VAL A 66 21.13 9.25 -19.01
C VAL A 66 19.88 9.41 -18.15
N LEU A 67 20.08 9.73 -16.86
CA LEU A 67 18.99 9.80 -15.87
C LEU A 67 17.86 10.77 -16.26
N GLU A 68 18.17 11.91 -16.87
CA GLU A 68 17.15 12.87 -17.31
C GLU A 68 16.24 12.27 -18.40
N VAL A 69 16.83 11.54 -19.35
CA VAL A 69 16.09 10.87 -20.42
C VAL A 69 15.20 9.77 -19.82
N ALA A 70 15.77 8.94 -18.94
CA ALA A 70 15.02 7.89 -18.26
C ALA A 70 13.86 8.48 -17.41
N ALA A 71 14.09 9.61 -16.73
CA ALA A 71 13.07 10.27 -15.92
C ALA A 71 11.89 10.78 -16.77
N GLU A 72 12.16 11.39 -17.92
CA GLU A 72 11.08 11.80 -18.84
C GLU A 72 10.38 10.59 -19.49
N ALA A 73 11.12 9.51 -19.77
CA ALA A 73 10.53 8.27 -20.26
C ALA A 73 9.58 7.62 -19.24
N VAL A 74 9.93 7.65 -17.94
CA VAL A 74 9.08 7.17 -16.84
C VAL A 74 7.79 8.00 -16.75
N LYS A 75 7.85 9.32 -16.91
CA LYS A 75 6.65 10.18 -16.95
C LYS A 75 5.78 9.88 -18.16
N ALA A 76 6.40 9.77 -19.34
CA ALA A 76 5.69 9.38 -20.57
C ALA A 76 5.01 8.01 -20.43
N THR A 77 5.70 7.05 -19.81
CA THR A 77 5.15 5.72 -19.51
C THR A 77 3.96 5.80 -18.56
N SER A 78 4.05 6.63 -17.52
CA SER A 78 2.94 6.85 -16.59
C SER A 78 1.70 7.39 -17.32
N ALA A 79 1.88 8.32 -18.25
CA ALA A 79 0.80 8.83 -19.10
C ALA A 79 0.30 7.80 -20.12
N PHE A 80 1.19 6.94 -20.63
CA PHE A 80 0.87 5.87 -21.59
C PHE A 80 -0.01 4.78 -20.97
N LEU A 81 0.15 4.48 -19.69
CA LEU A 81 -0.60 3.43 -18.96
C LEU A 81 -2.07 3.79 -18.66
N ARG A 82 -2.62 4.86 -19.24
CA ARG A 82 -4.06 5.15 -19.15
C ARG A 82 -4.86 4.18 -20.03
N LYS A 83 -6.04 3.78 -19.57
CA LYS A 83 -6.94 2.87 -20.28
C LYS A 83 -7.17 3.26 -21.73
N ASP A 84 -7.50 4.52 -22.02
CA ASP A 84 -7.85 4.95 -23.39
C ASP A 84 -6.72 4.74 -24.41
N HIS A 85 -5.47 4.69 -23.94
CA HIS A 85 -4.30 4.41 -24.78
C HIS A 85 -4.05 2.91 -24.98
N GLN A 86 -4.60 2.07 -24.10
CA GLN A 86 -4.45 0.62 -24.11
C GLN A 86 -5.70 -0.12 -24.62
N SER A 87 -6.82 0.58 -24.82
CA SER A 87 -8.13 0.04 -25.23
C SER A 87 -8.20 -0.52 -26.67
N ALA A 88 -7.07 -0.71 -27.37
CA ALA A 88 -7.03 -1.33 -28.69
C ALA A 88 -6.79 -2.85 -28.54
N PRO A 89 -7.82 -3.70 -28.67
CA PRO A 89 -7.66 -5.15 -28.48
C PRO A 89 -6.85 -5.78 -29.64
N PRO A 90 -6.07 -6.84 -29.36
CA PRO A 90 -5.77 -7.38 -28.02
C PRO A 90 -4.80 -6.49 -27.24
N VAL A 91 -5.07 -6.30 -25.95
CA VAL A 91 -4.18 -5.57 -25.02
C VAL A 91 -2.85 -6.31 -24.94
N GLN A 92 -1.74 -5.58 -25.09
CA GLN A 92 -0.38 -6.14 -25.12
C GLN A 92 0.23 -6.20 -23.71
N TYR A 93 -0.32 -7.03 -22.82
CA TYR A 93 0.14 -7.14 -21.43
C TYR A 93 1.63 -7.51 -21.32
N THR A 94 2.13 -8.39 -22.16
CA THR A 94 3.56 -8.76 -22.24
C THR A 94 4.45 -7.54 -22.48
N ALA A 95 4.08 -6.65 -23.40
CA ALA A 95 4.81 -5.40 -23.65
C ALA A 95 4.73 -4.45 -22.45
N LEU A 96 3.57 -4.39 -21.77
CA LEU A 96 3.40 -3.59 -20.56
C LEU A 96 4.25 -4.12 -19.40
N ARG A 97 4.35 -5.45 -19.21
CA ARG A 97 5.23 -6.07 -18.21
C ARG A 97 6.69 -5.71 -18.47
N ALA A 98 7.16 -5.91 -19.70
CA ALA A 98 8.55 -5.62 -20.06
C ALA A 98 8.92 -4.14 -19.85
N LEU A 99 7.97 -3.23 -20.10
CA LEU A 99 8.13 -1.81 -19.83
C LEU A 99 8.21 -1.51 -18.32
N LEU A 100 7.33 -2.11 -17.50
CA LEU A 100 7.34 -1.95 -16.04
C LEU A 100 8.60 -2.56 -15.41
N GLU A 101 9.05 -3.72 -15.89
CA GLU A 101 10.30 -4.34 -15.47
C GLU A 101 11.49 -3.43 -15.74
N ALA A 102 11.56 -2.79 -16.91
CA ALA A 102 12.61 -1.83 -17.22
C ALA A 102 12.60 -0.63 -16.26
N MET A 103 11.42 -0.08 -15.93
CA MET A 103 11.30 1.02 -14.97
C MET A 103 11.78 0.64 -13.57
N LEU A 104 11.32 -0.52 -13.08
CA LEU A 104 11.68 -1.02 -11.75
C LEU A 104 13.16 -1.37 -11.68
N SER A 105 13.70 -2.06 -12.69
CA SER A 105 15.11 -2.41 -12.79
C SER A 105 15.98 -1.16 -12.74
N ARG A 106 15.62 -0.13 -13.52
CA ARG A 106 16.36 1.14 -13.51
C ARG A 106 16.37 1.80 -12.14
N CYS A 107 15.27 1.74 -11.41
CA CYS A 107 15.19 2.29 -10.06
C CYS A 107 15.99 1.44 -9.04
N THR A 108 16.05 0.11 -9.22
CA THR A 108 16.91 -0.76 -8.39
C THR A 108 18.40 -0.48 -8.59
N GLU A 109 18.87 -0.30 -9.83
CA GLU A 109 20.26 0.04 -10.14
C GLU A 109 20.71 1.33 -9.46
N LEU A 110 19.85 2.36 -9.55
CA LEU A 110 20.04 3.63 -8.88
C LEU A 110 20.13 3.42 -7.36
N SER A 111 19.21 2.63 -6.79
CA SER A 111 19.17 2.33 -5.35
C SER A 111 20.38 1.54 -4.85
N GLN A 112 20.95 0.66 -5.69
CA GLN A 112 22.10 -0.20 -5.35
C GLN A 112 23.44 0.55 -5.39
N THR A 113 23.52 1.68 -6.10
CA THR A 113 24.74 2.49 -6.15
C THR A 113 25.13 2.87 -4.72
N PRO A 114 26.29 2.40 -4.20
CA PRO A 114 26.65 2.64 -2.81
C PRO A 114 26.83 4.14 -2.59
N LEU A 115 25.85 4.74 -1.91
CA LEU A 115 26.10 5.99 -1.20
C LEU A 115 27.08 5.60 -0.10
N ASN A 116 28.37 5.86 -0.31
CA ASN A 116 29.47 5.62 0.64
C ASN A 116 29.12 6.28 1.99
N MET A 117 28.42 5.55 2.85
CA MET A 117 27.77 6.08 4.06
C MET A 117 28.24 5.39 5.35
N ARG A 118 29.26 4.52 5.28
CA ARG A 118 29.84 3.86 6.46
C ARG A 118 31.36 3.87 6.53
N ALA A 119 32.00 4.90 5.95
CA ALA A 119 33.40 5.18 6.24
C ALA A 119 33.50 6.44 7.12
N LEU A 120 33.70 6.21 8.42
CA LEU A 120 34.23 7.12 9.43
C LEU A 120 33.67 8.56 9.49
N GLY A 121 32.67 8.78 10.36
CA GLY A 121 32.54 10.01 11.16
C GLY A 121 32.46 11.37 10.46
N HIS A 122 32.33 11.43 9.14
CA HIS A 122 32.27 12.69 8.41
C HIS A 122 30.85 13.25 8.32
N PRO A 123 30.69 14.58 8.42
CA PRO A 123 29.38 15.22 8.35
C PRO A 123 28.70 14.90 7.01
N TYR A 124 27.38 14.68 7.07
CA TYR A 124 26.52 14.52 5.91
C TYR A 124 26.81 15.62 4.87
N SER A 125 27.30 15.22 3.68
CA SER A 125 27.67 16.16 2.63
C SER A 125 26.44 16.60 1.81
N LYS A 126 26.41 17.86 1.35
CA LYS A 126 25.37 18.42 0.47
C LYS A 126 25.17 17.60 -0.81
N GLU A 127 26.21 16.94 -1.29
CA GLU A 127 26.15 16.07 -2.47
C GLU A 127 25.32 14.79 -2.20
N SER A 128 25.34 14.27 -0.96
CA SER A 128 24.54 13.12 -0.54
C SER A 128 23.06 13.46 -0.49
N GLU A 129 22.69 14.59 0.10
CA GLU A 129 21.30 15.07 0.16
C GLU A 129 20.71 15.27 -1.25
N LYS A 130 21.48 15.85 -2.17
CA LYS A 130 21.08 15.99 -3.58
C LYS A 130 20.91 14.64 -4.27
N ALA A 131 21.68 13.61 -3.90
CA ALA A 131 21.55 12.28 -4.45
C ALA A 131 20.28 11.59 -3.94
N ILE A 132 20.00 11.66 -2.64
CA ILE A 132 18.77 11.16 -2.01
C ILE A 132 17.54 11.83 -2.62
N LEU A 133 17.57 13.16 -2.79
CA LEU A 133 16.46 13.89 -3.42
C LEU A 133 16.22 13.46 -4.87
N ARG A 134 17.30 13.28 -5.65
CA ARG A 134 17.20 12.78 -7.04
C ARG A 134 16.63 11.36 -7.09
N MET A 135 17.09 10.50 -6.20
CA MET A 135 16.56 9.14 -6.03
C MET A 135 15.07 9.17 -5.72
N GLY A 136 14.67 9.96 -4.72
CA GLY A 136 13.29 10.08 -4.29
C GLY A 136 12.36 10.55 -5.41
N LYS A 137 12.80 11.51 -6.24
CA LYS A 137 12.03 11.97 -7.40
C LYS A 137 11.87 10.89 -8.48
N PHE A 138 12.95 10.15 -8.76
CA PHE A 138 12.91 9.07 -9.74
C PHE A 138 12.03 7.89 -9.26
N LEU A 139 12.18 7.50 -7.99
CA LEU A 139 11.35 6.50 -7.33
C LEU A 139 9.87 6.89 -7.33
N LEU A 140 9.56 8.14 -6.96
CA LEU A 140 8.21 8.66 -6.98
C LEU A 140 7.57 8.53 -8.37
N SER A 141 8.30 8.95 -9.41
CA SER A 141 7.81 8.87 -10.80
C SER A 141 7.64 7.41 -11.26
N THR A 142 8.54 6.52 -10.83
CA THR A 142 8.46 5.09 -11.13
C THR A 142 7.24 4.45 -10.48
N LEU A 143 6.97 4.77 -9.21
CA LEU A 143 5.80 4.29 -8.49
C LEU A 143 4.50 4.89 -9.04
N GLU A 144 4.50 6.13 -9.51
CA GLU A 144 3.34 6.72 -10.21
C GLU A 144 2.98 5.89 -11.46
N GLY A 145 3.97 5.51 -12.27
CA GLY A 145 3.76 4.63 -13.42
C GLY A 145 3.25 3.25 -13.00
N PHE A 146 3.84 2.66 -11.96
CA PHE A 146 3.39 1.38 -11.42
C PHE A 146 1.94 1.43 -10.88
N ARG A 147 1.58 2.52 -10.20
CA ARG A 147 0.21 2.80 -9.73
C ARG A 147 -0.76 2.91 -10.90
N ASN A 148 -0.36 3.56 -11.99
CA ASN A 148 -1.20 3.65 -13.19
C ASN A 148 -1.39 2.28 -13.85
N ALA A 149 -0.39 1.39 -13.82
CA ALA A 149 -0.56 0.00 -14.24
C ALA A 149 -1.54 -0.77 -13.34
N CYS A 150 -1.48 -0.58 -12.03
CA CYS A 150 -2.46 -1.16 -11.11
C CYS A 150 -3.88 -0.63 -11.39
N ARG A 151 -4.04 0.67 -11.61
CA ARG A 151 -5.32 1.29 -11.98
C ARG A 151 -5.85 0.73 -13.29
N LEU A 152 -4.98 0.61 -14.31
CA LEU A 152 -5.33 0.01 -15.59
C LEU A 152 -5.87 -1.41 -15.42
N ALA A 153 -5.24 -2.23 -14.57
CA ALA A 153 -5.70 -3.57 -14.29
C ALA A 153 -7.10 -3.57 -13.63
N VAL A 154 -7.35 -2.68 -12.65
CA VAL A 154 -8.70 -2.51 -12.06
C VAL A 154 -9.73 -2.13 -13.13
N GLU A 155 -9.42 -1.15 -13.98
CA GLU A 155 -10.36 -0.64 -14.98
C GLU A 155 -10.68 -1.68 -16.07
N PHE A 156 -9.77 -2.63 -16.31
CA PHE A 156 -9.97 -3.74 -17.25
C PHE A 156 -10.67 -4.96 -16.67
N GLN A 157 -10.80 -5.11 -15.34
CA GLN A 157 -11.53 -6.24 -14.75
C GLN A 157 -13.01 -6.31 -15.22
N GLY A 158 -13.61 -5.16 -15.52
CA GLY A 158 -14.98 -5.07 -16.06
C GLY A 158 -15.09 -5.20 -17.58
N GLU A 159 -13.98 -5.41 -18.30
CA GLU A 159 -13.96 -5.38 -19.78
C GLU A 159 -13.66 -6.76 -20.38
N PRO A 160 -14.65 -7.43 -21.01
CA PRO A 160 -14.45 -8.76 -21.59
C PRO A 160 -13.37 -8.81 -22.68
N LEU A 161 -13.28 -7.76 -23.51
CA LEU A 161 -12.31 -7.69 -24.62
C LEU A 161 -10.86 -7.45 -24.16
N ALA A 162 -10.67 -7.09 -22.89
CA ALA A 162 -9.35 -6.90 -22.30
C ALA A 162 -8.87 -8.13 -21.53
N GLN A 163 -9.70 -9.15 -21.28
CA GLN A 163 -9.29 -10.28 -20.42
C GLN A 163 -8.17 -11.12 -21.03
N GLU A 164 -8.32 -11.44 -22.32
CA GLU A 164 -7.38 -12.27 -23.05
C GLU A 164 -7.42 -11.93 -24.54
N ASN A 165 -6.34 -12.28 -25.25
CA ASN A 165 -6.32 -12.14 -26.69
C ASN A 165 -7.26 -13.19 -27.33
N PRO A 166 -8.32 -12.76 -28.07
CA PRO A 166 -9.32 -13.66 -28.65
C PRO A 166 -8.76 -14.54 -29.78
N PHE A 167 -7.57 -14.24 -30.27
CA PHE A 167 -6.88 -15.01 -31.30
C PHE A 167 -5.91 -16.06 -30.73
N THR A 168 -5.84 -16.21 -29.40
CA THR A 168 -4.99 -17.22 -28.75
C THR A 168 -5.65 -18.60 -28.89
N ALA A 169 -4.91 -19.58 -29.43
CA ALA A 169 -5.42 -20.94 -29.56
C ALA A 169 -5.70 -21.55 -28.17
N PRO A 170 -6.76 -22.36 -27.98
CA PRO A 170 -7.11 -22.94 -26.67
C PRO A 170 -6.01 -23.80 -26.02
N SER A 171 -5.07 -24.31 -26.82
CA SER A 171 -3.95 -25.13 -26.41
C SER A 171 -2.64 -24.37 -26.22
N ALA A 172 -2.60 -23.06 -26.48
CA ALA A 172 -1.42 -22.23 -26.32
C ALA A 172 -1.35 -21.64 -24.90
N GLU A 173 -0.14 -21.41 -24.39
CA GLU A 173 0.04 -20.73 -23.11
C GLU A 173 -0.54 -19.31 -23.20
N LYS A 174 -1.46 -19.01 -22.28
CA LYS A 174 -2.14 -17.72 -22.21
C LYS A 174 -1.30 -16.70 -21.42
N GLU A 175 -0.13 -16.34 -21.95
CA GLU A 175 0.77 -15.39 -21.27
C GLU A 175 0.22 -13.95 -21.25
N ASP A 176 -0.53 -13.58 -22.29
CA ASP A 176 -1.03 -12.21 -22.53
C ASP A 176 -2.46 -12.03 -22.00
N THR A 177 -2.64 -12.27 -20.70
CA THR A 177 -3.92 -12.13 -19.98
C THR A 177 -3.85 -11.07 -18.88
N LEU A 178 -5.02 -10.51 -18.55
CA LEU A 178 -5.17 -9.59 -17.43
C LEU A 178 -4.81 -10.25 -16.08
N GLU A 179 -5.15 -11.53 -15.92
CA GLU A 179 -4.84 -12.31 -14.71
C GLU A 179 -3.33 -12.41 -14.50
N ALA A 180 -2.59 -12.91 -15.49
CA ALA A 180 -1.14 -13.01 -15.39
C ALA A 180 -0.47 -11.63 -15.27
N PHE A 181 -1.07 -10.56 -15.82
CA PHE A 181 -0.59 -9.19 -15.61
C PHE A 181 -0.79 -8.72 -14.16
N SER A 182 -1.94 -9.01 -13.58
CA SER A 182 -2.26 -8.66 -12.19
C SER A 182 -1.37 -9.43 -11.20
N GLU A 183 -1.11 -10.72 -11.47
CA GLU A 183 -0.16 -11.53 -10.71
C GLU A 183 1.28 -11.00 -10.83
N PHE A 184 1.70 -10.59 -12.03
CA PHE A 184 2.98 -9.91 -12.22
C PHE A 184 3.07 -8.65 -11.37
N LEU A 185 2.04 -7.79 -11.36
CA LEU A 185 2.04 -6.57 -10.55
C LEU A 185 2.18 -6.89 -9.05
N LEU A 186 1.48 -7.90 -8.54
CA LEU A 186 1.65 -8.32 -7.15
C LEU A 186 3.08 -8.79 -6.88
N SER A 187 3.62 -9.67 -7.73
CA SER A 187 4.97 -10.23 -7.59
C SER A 187 6.06 -9.15 -7.67
N ALA A 188 5.96 -8.24 -8.62
CA ALA A 188 6.88 -7.13 -8.80
C ALA A 188 6.81 -6.15 -7.63
N CYS A 189 5.62 -5.88 -7.09
CA CYS A 189 5.48 -5.04 -5.91
C CYS A 189 6.15 -5.69 -4.69
N ASP A 190 5.88 -6.99 -4.48
CA ASP A 190 6.38 -7.76 -3.35
C ASP A 190 7.91 -7.91 -3.35
N SER A 191 8.50 -8.16 -4.52
CA SER A 191 9.93 -8.42 -4.67
C SER A 191 10.78 -7.18 -4.95
N LEU A 192 10.21 -6.12 -5.53
CA LEU A 192 10.97 -4.93 -5.96
C LEU A 192 10.48 -3.64 -5.28
N CYS A 193 9.19 -3.31 -5.40
CA CYS A 193 8.67 -2.03 -4.89
C CYS A 193 8.78 -1.93 -3.36
N ILE A 194 8.37 -2.97 -2.62
CA ILE A 194 8.44 -2.99 -1.16
C ILE A 194 9.90 -2.80 -0.69
N PRO A 195 10.88 -3.63 -1.08
CA PRO A 195 12.27 -3.44 -0.65
C PRO A 195 12.85 -2.07 -1.00
N MET A 196 12.53 -1.55 -2.20
CA MET A 196 13.03 -0.26 -2.67
C MET A 196 12.48 0.90 -1.84
N VAL A 197 11.19 0.88 -1.53
CA VAL A 197 10.56 1.90 -0.68
C VAL A 197 11.04 1.80 0.75
N MET A 198 11.16 0.58 1.32
CA MET A 198 11.68 0.41 2.68
C MET A 198 13.12 0.92 2.81
N ARG A 199 13.99 0.61 1.83
CA ARG A 199 15.38 1.12 1.79
C ARG A 199 15.44 2.65 1.66
N TYR A 200 14.53 3.26 0.91
CA TYR A 200 14.43 4.71 0.81
C TYR A 200 13.95 5.34 2.13
N LEU A 201 12.99 4.69 2.81
CA LEU A 201 12.45 5.14 4.10
C LEU A 201 13.50 5.22 5.22
N GLU A 202 14.51 4.35 5.19
CA GLU A 202 15.67 4.42 6.10
C GLU A 202 16.46 5.73 5.97
N GLN A 203 16.39 6.40 4.81
CA GLN A 203 17.15 7.60 4.50
C GLN A 203 16.28 8.86 4.55
N ALA A 204 15.07 8.80 4.00
CA ALA A 204 14.16 9.93 3.91
C ALA A 204 12.70 9.48 3.85
N THR A 205 11.80 10.28 4.43
CA THR A 205 10.36 10.03 4.39
C THR A 205 9.67 11.15 3.63
N HIS A 206 8.99 10.81 2.53
CA HIS A 206 8.26 11.77 1.69
C HIS A 206 6.76 11.40 1.64
N PRO A 207 5.85 12.27 2.11
CA PRO A 207 4.43 11.91 2.27
C PRO A 207 3.76 11.55 0.95
N GLY A 208 4.03 12.27 -0.14
CA GLY A 208 3.47 11.93 -1.46
C GLY A 208 3.99 10.60 -2.03
N LEU A 209 5.20 10.16 -1.64
CA LEU A 209 5.72 8.87 -2.06
C LEU A 209 5.01 7.74 -1.30
N MET A 210 4.77 7.95 0.00
CA MET A 210 4.03 7.01 0.84
C MET A 210 2.57 6.88 0.43
N GLU A 211 1.95 7.98 0.02
CA GLU A 211 0.58 8.00 -0.48
C GLU A 211 0.44 7.09 -1.71
N ILE A 212 1.32 7.26 -2.71
CA ILE A 212 1.33 6.44 -3.92
C ILE A 212 1.61 4.97 -3.55
N PHE A 213 2.60 4.72 -2.70
CA PHE A 213 2.98 3.37 -2.31
C PHE A 213 1.85 2.62 -1.59
N LEU A 214 1.19 3.25 -0.60
CA LEU A 214 0.06 2.63 0.09
C LEU A 214 -1.15 2.46 -0.83
N SER A 215 -1.35 3.38 -1.77
CA SER A 215 -2.38 3.23 -2.82
C SER A 215 -2.10 2.02 -3.71
N ILE A 216 -0.85 1.76 -4.09
CA ILE A 216 -0.45 0.57 -4.85
C ILE A 216 -0.80 -0.70 -4.05
N LEU A 217 -0.38 -0.79 -2.79
CA LEU A 217 -0.67 -1.97 -1.95
C LEU A 217 -2.17 -2.20 -1.80
N HIS A 218 -2.95 -1.13 -1.65
CA HIS A 218 -4.40 -1.21 -1.65
C HIS A 218 -4.95 -1.76 -2.98
N SER A 219 -4.51 -1.23 -4.13
CA SER A 219 -4.96 -1.73 -5.44
C SER A 219 -4.64 -3.22 -5.65
N LEU A 220 -3.53 -3.72 -5.11
CA LEU A 220 -3.16 -5.13 -5.19
C LEU A 220 -4.16 -6.07 -4.48
N PHE A 221 -4.80 -5.62 -3.40
CA PHE A 221 -5.89 -6.38 -2.77
C PHE A 221 -7.11 -6.52 -3.68
N VAL A 222 -7.32 -5.57 -4.59
CA VAL A 222 -8.45 -5.55 -5.53
C VAL A 222 -8.15 -6.36 -6.78
N ILE A 223 -6.94 -6.22 -7.36
CA ILE A 223 -6.63 -6.86 -8.65
C ILE A 223 -6.23 -8.34 -8.53
N VAL A 224 -5.76 -8.80 -7.35
CA VAL A 224 -5.44 -10.22 -7.10
C VAL A 224 -6.20 -10.75 -5.88
N PRO A 225 -7.54 -10.90 -5.97
CA PRO A 225 -8.37 -11.20 -4.80
C PRO A 225 -8.07 -12.56 -4.17
N HIS A 226 -7.57 -13.53 -4.95
CA HIS A 226 -7.21 -14.86 -4.44
C HIS A 226 -5.92 -14.86 -3.60
N MET A 227 -5.08 -13.83 -3.71
CA MET A 227 -3.83 -13.68 -2.93
C MET A 227 -3.95 -12.71 -1.77
N LYS A 228 -5.07 -11.98 -1.64
CA LYS A 228 -5.23 -10.88 -0.68
C LYS A 228 -4.94 -11.30 0.77
N GLU A 229 -5.37 -12.50 1.18
CA GLU A 229 -5.12 -13.02 2.52
C GLU A 229 -3.63 -13.28 2.77
N LYS A 230 -2.98 -14.05 1.89
CA LYS A 230 -1.56 -14.38 1.99
C LYS A 230 -0.70 -13.12 1.97
N PHE A 231 -1.05 -12.16 1.11
CA PHE A 231 -0.36 -10.89 1.02
C PHE A 231 -0.57 -10.03 2.26
N SER A 232 -1.79 -9.89 2.78
CA SER A 232 -2.06 -9.17 4.03
C SER A 232 -1.31 -9.77 5.21
N LYS A 233 -1.26 -11.11 5.36
CA LYS A 233 -0.48 -11.79 6.41
C LYS A 233 1.00 -11.47 6.31
N LYS A 234 1.57 -11.50 5.10
CA LYS A 234 2.98 -11.15 4.86
C LYS A 234 3.27 -9.69 5.25
N LEU A 235 2.42 -8.75 4.82
CA LEU A 235 2.59 -7.33 5.13
C LEU A 235 2.49 -7.07 6.64
N ALA A 236 1.52 -7.67 7.32
CA ALA A 236 1.39 -7.56 8.77
C ALA A 236 2.63 -8.11 9.50
N ALA A 237 3.10 -9.31 9.14
CA ALA A 237 4.35 -9.88 9.66
C ALA A 237 5.61 -9.05 9.33
N SER A 238 5.52 -8.17 8.32
CA SER A 238 6.59 -7.23 7.93
C SER A 238 6.40 -5.83 8.54
N SER A 239 5.59 -5.71 9.58
CA SER A 239 5.32 -4.48 10.31
C SER A 239 4.52 -3.37 9.60
N PHE A 240 3.68 -3.71 8.63
CA PHE A 240 2.93 -2.70 7.87
C PHE A 240 1.76 -2.06 8.64
N ILE A 241 1.23 -2.68 9.70
CA ILE A 241 0.23 -2.02 10.56
C ILE A 241 0.92 -0.88 11.31
N ARG A 242 2.03 -1.20 11.99
CA ARG A 242 2.86 -0.23 12.71
C ARG A 242 3.36 0.89 11.80
N LEU A 243 3.97 0.53 10.66
CA LEU A 243 4.49 1.51 9.70
C LEU A 243 3.40 2.50 9.27
N THR A 244 2.21 2.01 8.96
CA THR A 244 1.11 2.87 8.48
C THR A 244 0.61 3.80 9.58
N LEU A 245 0.52 3.33 10.84
CA LEU A 245 0.14 4.17 11.98
C LEU A 245 1.21 5.22 12.29
N GLU A 246 2.50 4.86 12.22
CA GLU A 246 3.61 5.81 12.38
C GLU A 246 3.57 6.91 11.30
N LEU A 247 3.28 6.55 10.04
CA LEU A 247 3.10 7.51 8.95
C LEU A 247 1.93 8.46 9.20
N LYS A 248 0.76 7.93 9.60
CA LYS A 248 -0.40 8.75 9.94
C LYS A 248 -0.09 9.70 11.10
N ALA A 249 0.52 9.21 12.17
CA ALA A 249 0.87 10.04 13.32
C ALA A 249 1.92 11.11 13.03
N ARG A 250 2.78 10.87 12.03
CA ARG A 250 3.81 11.83 11.63
C ARG A 250 3.29 12.92 10.70
N PHE A 251 2.36 12.63 9.80
CA PHE A 251 1.99 13.54 8.71
C PHE A 251 0.51 13.94 8.69
N CYS A 252 -0.38 13.15 9.26
CA CYS A 252 -1.83 13.28 9.11
C CYS A 252 -2.51 13.87 10.35
N SER A 253 -1.76 14.60 11.19
CA SER A 253 -2.34 15.34 12.31
C SER A 253 -3.02 16.61 11.78
N GLY A 254 -4.35 16.67 11.88
CA GLY A 254 -5.16 17.77 11.34
C GLY A 254 -5.49 17.63 9.84
N PRO A 255 -5.78 18.73 9.12
CA PRO A 255 -6.16 18.67 7.70
C PRO A 255 -4.98 18.42 6.73
N SER A 256 -3.75 18.34 7.25
CA SER A 256 -2.54 18.12 6.46
C SER A 256 -2.53 16.73 5.84
N HIS A 257 -2.04 16.64 4.59
CA HIS A 257 -1.83 15.37 3.88
C HIS A 257 -3.07 14.43 3.90
N SER A 258 -4.26 14.99 3.65
CA SER A 258 -5.52 14.24 3.63
C SER A 258 -5.52 13.06 2.65
N ALA A 259 -4.86 13.19 1.51
CA ALA A 259 -4.73 12.12 0.52
C ALA A 259 -3.88 10.94 1.05
N LEU A 260 -2.76 11.22 1.73
CA LEU A 260 -2.00 10.20 2.45
C LEU A 260 -2.86 9.55 3.56
N ASN A 261 -3.61 10.36 4.33
CA ASN A 261 -4.47 9.81 5.39
C ASN A 261 -5.52 8.85 4.81
N GLN A 262 -6.12 9.20 3.68
CA GLN A 262 -7.06 8.35 2.96
C GLN A 262 -6.39 7.07 2.46
N ALA A 263 -5.21 7.16 1.84
CA ALA A 263 -4.47 6.00 1.35
C ALA A 263 -4.12 5.04 2.49
N CYS A 264 -3.61 5.55 3.61
CA CYS A 264 -3.33 4.77 4.82
C CYS A 264 -4.60 4.10 5.37
N SER A 265 -5.72 4.83 5.42
CA SER A 265 -6.98 4.32 5.98
C SER A 265 -7.59 3.25 5.09
N SER A 266 -7.60 3.45 3.77
CA SER A 266 -8.04 2.42 2.81
C SER A 266 -7.16 1.17 2.87
N PHE A 267 -5.84 1.34 2.96
CA PHE A 267 -4.90 0.21 3.10
C PHE A 267 -5.17 -0.58 4.40
N LEU A 268 -5.21 0.09 5.55
CA LEU A 268 -5.50 -0.54 6.84
C LEU A 268 -6.87 -1.22 6.84
N TYR A 269 -7.89 -0.59 6.25
CA TYR A 269 -9.24 -1.15 6.18
C TYR A 269 -9.26 -2.51 5.48
N TYR A 270 -8.73 -2.60 4.25
CA TYR A 270 -8.70 -3.85 3.51
C TYR A 270 -7.77 -4.88 4.16
N MET A 271 -6.62 -4.45 4.68
CA MET A 271 -5.71 -5.35 5.40
C MET A 271 -6.40 -5.96 6.61
N CYS A 272 -7.07 -5.17 7.45
CA CYS A 272 -7.79 -5.67 8.62
C CYS A 272 -8.90 -6.65 8.24
N LEU A 273 -9.71 -6.33 7.22
CA LEU A 273 -10.77 -7.22 6.77
C LEU A 273 -10.22 -8.54 6.21
N ASN A 274 -9.13 -8.51 5.44
CA ASN A 274 -8.50 -9.71 4.90
C ASN A 274 -7.92 -10.60 6.02
N LEU A 275 -7.32 -10.00 7.05
CA LEU A 275 -6.77 -10.74 8.19
C LEU A 275 -7.87 -11.34 9.07
N LEU A 276 -8.96 -10.61 9.31
CA LEU A 276 -10.11 -11.11 10.10
C LEU A 276 -10.92 -12.17 9.36
N SER A 277 -10.97 -12.11 8.03
CA SER A 277 -11.65 -13.11 7.19
C SER A 277 -10.83 -14.39 7.00
N ALA A 278 -9.56 -14.40 7.45
CA ALA A 278 -8.68 -15.54 7.30
C ALA A 278 -9.10 -16.69 8.24
N PRO A 279 -9.13 -17.94 7.77
CA PRO A 279 -9.36 -19.09 8.62
C PRO A 279 -8.13 -19.34 9.50
N GLU A 280 -8.15 -18.80 10.72
CA GLU A 280 -7.24 -19.24 11.78
C GLU A 280 -7.98 -20.07 12.83
N LYS A 281 -7.24 -20.72 13.74
CA LYS A 281 -7.73 -21.72 14.70
C LYS A 281 -8.90 -21.26 15.59
N THR A 282 -9.17 -19.95 15.62
CA THR A 282 -10.34 -19.30 16.19
C THR A 282 -11.43 -19.18 15.14
N GLY A 283 -12.60 -19.78 15.37
CA GLY A 283 -13.70 -19.86 14.39
C GLY A 283 -13.97 -18.56 13.60
N LEU A 284 -14.27 -18.74 12.32
CA LEU A 284 -14.51 -17.68 11.35
C LEU A 284 -15.56 -16.69 11.88
N PRO A 285 -15.35 -15.37 11.74
CA PRO A 285 -16.38 -14.41 12.13
C PRO A 285 -17.64 -14.63 11.28
N SER A 286 -18.81 -14.40 11.87
CA SER A 286 -20.06 -14.42 11.09
C SER A 286 -20.08 -13.28 10.07
N SER A 287 -20.91 -13.41 9.03
CA SER A 287 -21.08 -12.33 8.03
C SER A 287 -21.55 -11.02 8.67
N GLU A 288 -22.36 -11.09 9.73
CA GLU A 288 -22.84 -9.92 10.48
C GLU A 288 -21.71 -9.29 11.29
N GLU A 289 -20.85 -10.10 11.92
CA GLU A 289 -19.67 -9.61 12.65
C GLU A 289 -18.70 -8.89 11.72
N LEU A 290 -18.43 -9.43 10.52
CA LEU A 290 -17.58 -8.77 9.52
C LEU A 290 -18.17 -7.45 9.03
N SER A 291 -19.50 -7.39 8.83
CA SER A 291 -20.18 -6.15 8.44
C SER A 291 -20.03 -5.06 9.52
N ALA A 292 -20.28 -5.42 10.78
CA ALA A 292 -20.14 -4.49 11.91
C ALA A 292 -18.71 -3.98 12.05
N VAL A 293 -17.71 -4.86 11.89
CA VAL A 293 -16.29 -4.46 11.90
C VAL A 293 -15.93 -3.58 10.71
N SER A 294 -16.47 -3.88 9.52
CA SER A 294 -16.25 -3.07 8.33
C SER A 294 -16.72 -1.64 8.55
N GLU A 295 -17.95 -1.42 9.03
CA GLU A 295 -18.49 -0.09 9.32
C GLU A 295 -17.64 0.67 10.35
N LEU A 296 -17.23 -0.02 11.41
CA LEU A 296 -16.41 0.52 12.48
C LEU A 296 -15.02 0.97 11.98
N LEU A 297 -14.37 0.15 11.14
CA LEU A 297 -13.08 0.49 10.56
C LEU A 297 -13.20 1.66 9.56
N GLN A 298 -14.24 1.68 8.72
CA GLN A 298 -14.48 2.77 7.77
C GLN A 298 -14.64 4.14 8.46
N GLN A 299 -15.35 4.18 9.59
CA GLN A 299 -15.57 5.41 10.35
C GLN A 299 -14.36 5.78 11.22
N GLY A 300 -13.71 4.78 11.84
CA GLY A 300 -12.65 4.98 12.82
C GLY A 300 -11.28 5.30 12.22
N LEU A 301 -10.86 4.58 11.18
CA LEU A 301 -9.49 4.68 10.64
C LEU A 301 -9.08 6.09 10.16
N PRO A 302 -9.96 6.87 9.48
CA PRO A 302 -9.62 8.24 9.08
C PRO A 302 -9.31 9.17 10.25
N GLN A 303 -9.81 8.86 11.45
CA GLN A 303 -9.71 9.71 12.66
C GLN A 303 -8.54 9.33 13.57
N ILE A 304 -7.79 8.28 13.25
CA ILE A 304 -6.63 7.84 14.02
C ILE A 304 -5.40 8.52 13.45
N SER A 305 -4.80 9.47 14.16
CA SER A 305 -3.49 10.06 13.82
C SER A 305 -2.57 10.12 15.03
N SER A 306 -2.77 9.21 15.99
CA SER A 306 -2.02 9.11 17.24
C SER A 306 -0.91 8.06 17.13
N ARG A 307 0.19 8.29 17.86
CA ARG A 307 1.27 7.28 18.05
C ARG A 307 0.80 6.15 18.97
N GLY A 308 1.60 5.08 19.08
CA GLY A 308 1.32 3.96 19.99
C GLY A 308 0.98 4.39 21.42
N PRO A 309 1.85 5.16 22.11
CA PRO A 309 1.58 5.61 23.49
C PRO A 309 0.34 6.52 23.61
N GLU A 310 0.11 7.40 22.64
CA GLU A 310 -1.07 8.26 22.60
C GLU A 310 -2.36 7.45 22.39
N SER A 311 -2.29 6.41 21.56
CA SER A 311 -3.40 5.49 21.30
C SER A 311 -3.70 4.63 22.54
N LEU A 312 -2.67 4.21 23.28
CA LEU A 312 -2.82 3.53 24.57
C LEU A 312 -3.45 4.43 25.62
N ALA A 313 -3.01 5.68 25.73
CA ALA A 313 -3.57 6.66 26.65
C ALA A 313 -5.05 6.91 26.35
N PHE A 314 -5.41 7.07 25.07
CA PHE A 314 -6.78 7.23 24.63
C PHE A 314 -7.64 5.97 24.86
N LEU A 315 -7.08 4.78 24.64
CA LEU A 315 -7.76 3.51 24.96
C LEU A 315 -8.00 3.36 26.48
N SER A 316 -7.06 3.85 27.29
CA SER A 316 -7.12 3.81 28.75
C SER A 316 -8.06 4.83 29.38
N ASP A 317 -8.65 5.73 28.59
CA ASP A 317 -9.49 6.80 29.13
C ASP A 317 -10.80 6.24 29.69
N CYS A 318 -10.96 6.36 31.01
CA CYS A 318 -12.11 5.90 31.77
C CYS A 318 -13.18 6.99 31.95
N GLN A 319 -12.97 8.21 31.44
CA GLN A 319 -14.01 9.24 31.47
C GLN A 319 -15.19 8.83 30.59
N TYR A 320 -16.35 9.46 30.79
CA TYR A 320 -17.50 9.24 29.90
C TYR A 320 -17.09 9.45 28.44
N VAL A 321 -17.30 8.45 27.59
CA VAL A 321 -16.81 8.44 26.21
C VAL A 321 -17.99 8.56 25.27
N GLU A 322 -18.09 9.69 24.55
CA GLU A 322 -19.12 9.86 23.53
C GLU A 322 -18.99 8.81 22.40
N GLY A 323 -20.10 8.51 21.70
CA GLY A 323 -20.17 7.42 20.73
C GLY A 323 -19.07 7.42 19.65
N ALA A 324 -18.71 8.59 19.11
CA ALA A 324 -17.64 8.71 18.12
C ALA A 324 -16.24 8.44 18.73
N ALA A 325 -16.00 8.84 19.98
CA ALA A 325 -14.78 8.53 20.69
C ALA A 325 -14.70 7.02 21.03
N ARG A 326 -15.84 6.40 21.38
CA ARG A 326 -15.93 4.96 21.63
C ARG A 326 -15.61 4.13 20.38
N GLN A 327 -16.18 4.49 19.23
CA GLN A 327 -15.86 3.83 17.96
C GLN A 327 -14.36 3.89 17.63
N ARG A 328 -13.68 5.01 17.95
CA ARG A 328 -12.23 5.11 17.80
C ARG A 328 -11.48 4.17 18.74
N GLN A 329 -11.91 4.05 20.01
CA GLN A 329 -11.32 3.08 20.94
C GLN A 329 -11.45 1.65 20.40
N TYR A 330 -12.62 1.28 19.87
CA TYR A 330 -12.81 -0.03 19.25
C TYR A 330 -11.88 -0.26 18.06
N CYS A 331 -11.72 0.74 17.20
CA CYS A 331 -10.83 0.66 16.04
C CYS A 331 -9.35 0.48 16.46
N ILE A 332 -8.90 1.26 17.44
CA ILE A 332 -7.55 1.14 18.04
C ILE A 332 -7.34 -0.25 18.64
N LEU A 333 -8.33 -0.77 19.36
CA LEU A 333 -8.27 -2.10 19.97
C LEU A 333 -8.14 -3.22 18.92
N LEU A 334 -8.91 -3.14 17.83
CA LEU A 334 -8.81 -4.09 16.72
C LEU A 334 -7.44 -4.03 16.02
N LEU A 335 -6.88 -2.82 15.85
CA LEU A 335 -5.54 -2.65 15.30
C LEU A 335 -4.47 -3.28 16.20
N PHE A 336 -4.55 -3.07 17.52
CA PHE A 336 -3.63 -3.72 18.46
C PHE A 336 -3.76 -5.24 18.44
N TYR A 337 -4.99 -5.76 18.40
CA TYR A 337 -5.27 -7.19 18.33
C TYR A 337 -4.65 -7.84 17.09
N LEU A 338 -4.91 -7.27 15.90
CA LEU A 338 -4.35 -7.77 14.65
C LEU A 338 -2.82 -7.66 14.61
N ALA A 339 -2.29 -6.55 15.09
CA ALA A 339 -0.85 -6.36 15.20
C ALA A 339 -0.21 -7.42 16.11
N TYR A 340 -0.86 -7.78 17.21
CA TYR A 340 -0.38 -8.82 18.11
C TYR A 340 -0.39 -10.22 17.49
N ILE A 341 -1.48 -10.59 16.81
CA ILE A 341 -1.60 -11.89 16.15
C ILE A 341 -0.51 -12.08 15.09
N HIS A 342 -0.18 -11.02 14.36
CA HIS A 342 0.79 -11.06 13.28
C HIS A 342 2.18 -10.59 13.68
N GLU A 343 2.49 -10.56 14.97
CA GLU A 343 3.81 -10.20 15.52
C GLU A 343 4.31 -8.78 15.16
N ASP A 344 3.41 -7.89 14.72
CA ASP A 344 3.67 -6.48 14.48
C ASP A 344 3.57 -5.65 15.77
N ARG A 345 4.28 -6.04 16.83
CA ARG A 345 4.12 -5.42 18.16
C ARG A 345 4.75 -4.04 18.19
N PHE A 346 3.95 -3.00 18.47
CA PHE A 346 4.38 -1.60 18.50
C PHE A 346 4.09 -0.86 19.81
N VAL A 347 3.69 -1.60 20.85
CA VAL A 347 3.42 -1.11 22.20
C VAL A 347 3.92 -2.11 23.23
N LEU A 348 4.21 -1.64 24.45
CA LEU A 348 4.63 -2.52 25.55
C LEU A 348 3.46 -3.38 26.03
N GLU A 349 3.73 -4.65 26.30
CA GLU A 349 2.69 -5.63 26.68
C GLU A 349 2.00 -5.24 28.00
N SER A 350 2.78 -4.76 28.98
CA SER A 350 2.29 -4.29 30.27
C SER A 350 1.39 -3.06 30.16
N GLU A 351 1.74 -2.09 29.32
CA GLU A 351 0.93 -0.90 29.08
C GLU A 351 -0.36 -1.24 28.34
N LEU A 352 -0.29 -2.13 27.34
CA LEU A 352 -1.45 -2.60 26.61
C LEU A 352 -2.41 -3.38 27.52
N PHE A 353 -1.89 -4.24 28.39
CA PHE A 353 -2.70 -4.97 29.37
C PHE A 353 -3.52 -4.00 30.25
N VAL A 354 -2.86 -3.00 30.83
CA VAL A 354 -3.53 -1.98 31.67
C VAL A 354 -4.55 -1.18 30.86
N ALA A 355 -4.23 -0.81 29.61
CA ALA A 355 -5.14 -0.06 28.75
C ALA A 355 -6.42 -0.84 28.43
N VAL A 356 -6.28 -2.14 28.09
CA VAL A 356 -7.43 -3.01 27.79
C VAL A 356 -8.30 -3.23 29.04
N GLN A 357 -7.69 -3.39 30.23
CA GLN A 357 -8.45 -3.48 31.48
C GLN A 357 -9.27 -2.22 31.73
N ARG A 358 -8.67 -1.05 31.61
CA ARG A 358 -9.34 0.24 31.80
C ARG A 358 -10.47 0.47 30.79
N PHE A 359 -10.25 0.09 29.55
CA PHE A 359 -11.27 0.12 28.50
C PHE A 359 -12.49 -0.74 28.85
N LEU A 360 -12.30 -1.98 29.31
CA LEU A 360 -13.42 -2.85 29.69
C LEU A 360 -14.17 -2.33 30.92
N LEU A 361 -13.45 -1.76 31.91
CA LEU A 361 -14.08 -1.09 33.04
C LEU A 361 -14.93 0.12 32.60
N SER A 362 -14.43 0.92 31.66
CA SER A 362 -15.17 2.05 31.08
C SER A 362 -16.46 1.61 30.37
N LEU A 363 -16.46 0.46 29.69
CA LEU A 363 -17.67 -0.12 29.09
C LEU A 363 -18.68 -0.55 30.16
N GLN A 364 -18.19 -1.21 31.22
CA GLN A 364 -19.02 -1.65 32.33
C GLN A 364 -19.66 -0.47 33.06
N ASP A 365 -18.90 0.58 33.37
CA ASP A 365 -19.36 1.79 34.04
C ASP A 365 -20.45 2.52 33.25
N GLN A 366 -20.42 2.43 31.92
CA GLN A 366 -21.40 3.03 31.01
C GLN A 366 -22.52 2.07 30.58
N GLY A 367 -22.49 0.80 31.02
CA GLY A 367 -23.48 -0.21 30.65
C GLY A 367 -23.48 -0.56 29.16
N GLU A 368 -22.36 -0.33 28.47
CA GLU A 368 -22.21 -0.56 27.03
C GLU A 368 -21.85 -2.00 26.71
N ARG A 369 -22.39 -2.50 25.58
CA ARG A 369 -22.01 -3.80 25.02
C ARG A 369 -21.20 -3.59 23.74
N PRO A 370 -19.90 -3.93 23.72
CA PRO A 370 -19.09 -3.79 22.54
C PRO A 370 -19.47 -4.84 21.48
N PRO A 371 -19.17 -4.61 20.20
CA PRO A 371 -19.31 -5.62 19.17
C PRO A 371 -18.57 -6.93 19.52
N PRO A 372 -19.08 -8.12 19.15
CA PRO A 372 -18.48 -9.40 19.53
C PRO A 372 -17.00 -9.53 19.18
N MET A 373 -16.58 -9.01 18.01
CA MET A 373 -15.18 -9.05 17.59
C MET A 373 -14.28 -8.17 18.46
N VAL A 374 -14.78 -7.01 18.89
CA VAL A 374 -14.05 -6.11 19.80
C VAL A 374 -13.87 -6.78 21.16
N PHE A 375 -14.92 -7.43 21.66
CA PHE A 375 -14.84 -8.19 22.91
C PHE A 375 -13.84 -9.36 22.80
N ARG A 376 -13.90 -10.15 21.72
CA ARG A 376 -12.94 -11.24 21.45
C ARG A 376 -11.50 -10.72 21.42
N ALA A 377 -11.27 -9.59 20.74
CA ALA A 377 -9.99 -8.92 20.70
C ALA A 377 -9.50 -8.49 22.09
N SER A 378 -10.39 -7.93 22.94
CA SER A 378 -10.04 -7.57 24.32
C SER A 378 -9.60 -8.79 25.13
N ILE A 379 -10.37 -9.88 25.08
CA ILE A 379 -10.06 -11.10 25.83
C ILE A 379 -8.73 -11.71 25.37
N TYR A 380 -8.49 -11.76 24.06
CA TYR A 380 -7.23 -12.25 23.51
C TYR A 380 -6.05 -11.41 24.01
N LEU A 381 -6.15 -10.07 23.92
CA LEU A 381 -5.08 -9.16 24.34
C LEU A 381 -4.80 -9.27 25.84
N LEU A 382 -5.83 -9.41 26.68
CA LEU A 382 -5.63 -9.67 28.10
C LEU A 382 -4.92 -10.99 28.36
N ALA A 383 -5.31 -12.06 27.67
CA ALA A 383 -4.74 -13.39 27.87
C ALA A 383 -3.27 -13.47 27.44
N ILE A 384 -2.90 -12.80 26.33
CA ILE A 384 -1.54 -12.86 25.78
C ILE A 384 -0.59 -11.90 26.50
N CYS A 385 -1.06 -10.73 26.94
CA CYS A 385 -0.25 -9.75 27.68
C CYS A 385 -0.20 -10.04 29.18
N GLN A 386 -0.89 -11.07 29.68
CA GLN A 386 -0.81 -11.47 31.07
C GLN A 386 0.60 -11.99 31.36
N ASP A 387 1.29 -11.28 32.24
CA ASP A 387 2.66 -11.59 32.62
C ASP A 387 2.76 -12.99 33.22
N LYS A 388 3.50 -13.89 32.55
CA LYS A 388 3.73 -15.27 33.03
C LYS A 388 4.66 -15.31 34.24
N ASP A 389 5.41 -14.23 34.49
CA ASP A 389 6.36 -14.12 35.59
C ASP A 389 5.76 -13.46 36.85
N SER A 390 4.47 -13.11 36.83
CA SER A 390 3.72 -12.68 38.03
C SER A 390 3.35 -13.85 38.96
N ALA A 391 4.32 -14.72 39.24
CA ALA A 391 4.24 -15.63 40.36
C ALA A 391 4.51 -14.84 41.65
N LEU A 392 3.45 -14.64 42.45
CA LEU A 392 3.51 -14.40 43.89
C LEU A 392 4.24 -13.12 44.34
N ASP A 393 3.63 -11.96 44.13
CA ASP A 393 3.70 -10.91 45.16
C ASP A 393 2.34 -10.84 45.86
N GLU A 394 2.14 -11.79 46.79
CA GLU A 394 1.23 -11.57 47.90
C GLU A 394 1.81 -10.43 48.76
N VAL A 395 1.13 -9.29 48.79
CA VAL A 395 0.53 -8.72 50.01
C VAL A 395 -0.10 -7.37 49.64
N GLY A 396 -1.42 -7.29 49.84
CA GLY A 396 -2.12 -6.00 50.02
C GLY A 396 -3.11 -5.61 48.92
N THR A 397 -4.29 -6.24 48.92
CA THR A 397 -5.55 -5.67 48.42
C THR A 397 -5.55 -5.09 47.00
N ARG A 398 -5.60 -5.96 45.99
CA ARG A 398 -6.28 -5.72 44.70
C ARG A 398 -6.63 -7.08 44.10
N MET A 399 -7.86 -7.23 43.62
CA MET A 399 -8.38 -8.48 43.08
C MET A 399 -7.42 -9.07 42.04
N PRO A 400 -7.00 -10.34 42.16
CA PRO A 400 -6.10 -10.98 41.19
C PRO A 400 -6.78 -11.04 39.82
N GLY A 401 -6.03 -10.78 38.75
CA GLY A 401 -6.53 -10.76 37.37
C GLY A 401 -7.28 -12.03 36.92
N ALA A 402 -7.05 -13.15 37.61
CA ALA A 402 -7.78 -14.42 37.42
C ALA A 402 -9.27 -14.35 37.83
N LEU A 403 -9.69 -13.40 38.67
CA LEU A 403 -11.09 -13.20 39.08
C LEU A 403 -11.82 -12.11 38.28
N LEU A 404 -11.09 -11.26 37.55
CA LEU A 404 -11.67 -10.21 36.70
C LEU A 404 -12.23 -10.78 35.40
N LEU A 405 -11.56 -11.77 34.80
CA LEU A 405 -12.02 -12.39 33.55
C LEU A 405 -13.40 -13.07 33.70
N PRO A 406 -13.65 -13.92 34.73
CA PRO A 406 -14.97 -14.49 34.96
C PRO A 406 -16.02 -13.42 35.30
N TYR A 407 -15.65 -12.38 36.06
CA TYR A 407 -16.59 -11.34 36.48
C TYR A 407 -17.01 -10.43 35.30
N LEU A 408 -16.07 -10.09 34.41
CA LEU A 408 -16.34 -9.34 33.18
C LEU A 408 -17.16 -10.19 32.18
N ILE A 409 -16.86 -11.48 32.06
CA ILE A 409 -17.64 -12.40 31.22
C ILE A 409 -19.08 -12.53 31.73
N THR A 410 -19.30 -12.74 33.04
CA THR A 410 -20.66 -12.89 33.59
C THR A 410 -21.48 -11.60 33.55
N SER A 411 -20.83 -10.42 33.54
CA SER A 411 -21.52 -9.12 33.50
C SER A 411 -21.86 -8.64 32.09
N MET A 412 -21.27 -9.24 31.04
CA MET A 412 -21.43 -8.81 29.65
C MET A 412 -22.33 -9.73 28.81
N TYR A 413 -22.83 -10.82 29.38
CA TYR A 413 -23.86 -11.68 28.79
C TYR A 413 -25.24 -11.42 29.40
#